data_AF-A0A9P8F099-F1
#
_entry.id   AF-A0A9P8F099-F1
#
_cell.length_a   1.000
_cell.length_b   1.000
_cell.length_c   1.000
_cell.angle_alpha   90.00
_cell.angle_beta   90.00
_cell.angle_gamma   90.00
#
_symmetry.space_group_name_H-M   'P 1'
#
loop_
_entity.id
_entity.type
_entity.pdbx_description
1 polymer ?
#
loop_
_entity_poly.entity_id
_entity_poly.type
_entity_poly.pdbx_seq_one_letter_code
_entity_poly.pdbx_strand_id
1 'polypeptide(L)'
;LRLPRTDVANDFVLVNVEPSGSDPLDLKLVATDGQSPFVASVRQNQIQKLQASSSHIQLDHWQSILSAVLLQSIPNDPTLAGVEAVANVSPSQLTITIRNKISGITQRLGVITLDKDEDEDIQLYDWTGFAVSRADGLAHQLATIQSTVAEHQKTIDDLTAQLDDLVKAKKSHQDEMLRKFAALLNTKKLKIRD
;
A
#
# COMPACT_ATOMS: atom_id res chain seq x y z
N LEU A 1 12.59 -3.60 -8.30
CA LEU A 1 12.23 -4.55 -7.21
C LEU A 1 13.50 -5.12 -6.60
N ARG A 2 13.49 -5.41 -5.30
CA ARG A 2 14.53 -6.18 -4.63
C ARG A 2 13.91 -7.47 -4.11
N LEU A 3 14.37 -8.62 -4.60
CA LEU A 3 13.81 -9.93 -4.23
C LEU A 3 14.87 -10.75 -3.49
N PRO A 4 14.55 -11.32 -2.31
CA PRO A 4 15.50 -12.15 -1.57
C PRO A 4 15.77 -13.45 -2.32
N ARG A 5 17.03 -13.90 -2.27
CA ARG A 5 17.44 -15.20 -2.80
C ARG A 5 17.10 -16.32 -1.83
N THR A 6 16.78 -17.49 -2.38
CA THR A 6 16.46 -18.71 -1.62
C THR A 6 17.57 -19.74 -1.68
N ASP A 7 18.41 -19.66 -2.70
CA ASP A 7 19.62 -20.45 -2.93
C ASP A 7 20.81 -19.98 -2.08
N VAL A 8 20.88 -18.69 -1.75
CA VAL A 8 21.94 -18.09 -0.92
C VAL A 8 21.32 -17.25 0.20
N ALA A 9 21.75 -17.50 1.44
CA ALA A 9 21.22 -16.80 2.60
C ALA A 9 21.62 -15.31 2.63
N ASN A 10 20.66 -14.45 2.98
CA ASN A 10 20.83 -13.00 3.11
C ASN A 10 21.28 -12.27 1.83
N ASP A 11 21.08 -12.88 0.67
CA ASP A 11 21.38 -12.28 -0.63
C ASP A 11 20.10 -11.90 -1.38
N PHE A 12 20.21 -11.16 -2.47
CA PHE A 12 19.08 -10.66 -3.24
C PHE A 12 19.40 -10.49 -4.72
N VAL A 13 18.35 -10.37 -5.52
CA VAL A 13 18.43 -9.93 -6.91
C VAL A 13 17.70 -8.61 -7.08
N LEU A 14 18.13 -7.82 -8.04
CA LEU A 14 17.42 -6.64 -8.49
C LEU A 14 16.65 -6.98 -9.76
N VAL A 15 15.42 -6.51 -9.85
CA VAL A 15 14.57 -6.66 -11.04
C VAL A 15 14.04 -5.30 -11.41
N ASN A 16 14.44 -4.80 -12.57
CA ASN A 16 13.82 -3.67 -13.22
C ASN A 16 12.59 -4.14 -14.00
N VAL A 17 11.52 -3.35 -13.92
CA VAL A 17 10.21 -3.69 -14.49
C VAL A 17 9.81 -2.53 -15.39
N GLU A 18 9.80 -2.79 -16.69
CA GLU A 18 9.56 -1.77 -17.71
C GLU A 18 8.28 -2.09 -18.49
N PRO A 19 7.41 -1.11 -18.76
CA PRO A 19 6.31 -1.29 -19.69
C PRO A 19 6.81 -1.65 -21.09
N SER A 20 6.23 -2.68 -21.70
CA SER A 20 6.58 -3.15 -23.05
C SER A 20 5.39 -3.18 -24.02
N GLY A 21 4.19 -2.83 -23.55
CA GLY A 21 2.96 -2.90 -24.33
C GLY A 21 1.87 -1.98 -23.81
N SER A 22 0.65 -2.17 -24.32
CA SER A 22 -0.51 -1.33 -23.98
C SER A 22 -1.16 -1.74 -22.68
N ASP A 23 -1.10 -3.03 -22.32
CA ASP A 23 -1.74 -3.52 -21.11
C ASP A 23 -0.83 -3.34 -19.88
N PRO A 24 -1.40 -3.14 -18.67
CA PRO A 24 -0.62 -2.93 -17.44
C PRO A 24 0.41 -4.02 -17.14
N LEU A 25 0.12 -5.28 -17.49
CA LEU A 25 1.03 -6.42 -17.29
C LEU A 25 1.82 -6.81 -18.55
N ASP A 26 1.82 -5.98 -19.59
CA ASP A 26 2.78 -6.12 -20.68
C ASP A 26 4.12 -5.53 -20.26
N LEU A 27 5.00 -6.35 -19.69
CA LEU A 27 6.21 -5.91 -19.00
C LEU A 27 7.46 -6.61 -19.54
N LYS A 28 8.54 -5.85 -19.75
CA LYS A 28 9.90 -6.39 -19.83
C LYS A 28 10.47 -6.42 -18.42
N LEU A 29 10.94 -7.60 -18.00
CA LEU A 29 11.65 -7.79 -16.75
C LEU A 29 13.13 -7.94 -17.08
N VAL A 30 13.96 -7.07 -16.53
CA VAL A 30 15.43 -7.18 -16.60
C VAL A 30 15.94 -7.33 -15.18
N ALA A 31 16.56 -8.45 -14.89
CA ALA A 31 17.04 -8.77 -13.55
C ALA A 31 18.56 -9.00 -13.54
N THR A 32 19.14 -8.86 -12.36
CA THR A 32 20.53 -9.22 -12.13
C THR A 32 20.77 -9.69 -10.70
N ASP A 33 21.70 -10.61 -10.56
CA ASP A 33 22.33 -11.02 -9.30
C ASP A 33 23.58 -10.19 -8.96
N GLY A 34 23.84 -9.13 -9.73
CA GLY A 34 25.02 -8.28 -9.64
C GLY A 34 26.16 -8.68 -10.57
N GLN A 35 26.02 -9.80 -11.30
CA GLN A 35 27.03 -10.25 -12.27
C GLN A 35 26.44 -10.44 -13.66
N SER A 36 25.30 -11.13 -13.76
CA SER A 36 24.71 -11.50 -15.05
C SER A 36 23.35 -10.82 -15.25
N PRO A 37 23.04 -10.39 -16.48
CA PRO A 37 21.68 -9.99 -16.88
C PRO A 37 20.79 -11.21 -17.12
N PHE A 38 19.53 -11.10 -16.72
CA PHE A 38 18.48 -12.08 -16.98
C PHE A 38 17.23 -11.35 -17.46
N VAL A 39 16.59 -11.83 -18.52
CA VAL A 39 15.47 -11.15 -19.17
C VAL A 39 14.25 -12.06 -19.29
N ALA A 40 13.07 -11.49 -19.08
CA ALA A 40 11.81 -12.11 -19.49
C ALA A 40 10.83 -11.05 -20.00
N SER A 41 9.85 -11.51 -20.76
CA SER A 41 8.68 -10.70 -21.12
C SER A 41 7.43 -11.32 -20.51
N VAL A 42 6.66 -10.51 -19.77
CA VAL A 42 5.32 -10.84 -19.31
C VAL A 42 4.33 -10.15 -20.25
N ARG A 43 3.30 -10.88 -20.68
CA ARG A 43 2.18 -10.31 -21.45
C ARG A 43 0.88 -10.57 -20.72
N GLN A 44 0.02 -9.56 -20.63
CA GLN A 44 -1.22 -9.65 -19.85
C GLN A 44 -2.09 -10.82 -20.32
N ASN A 45 -2.19 -11.04 -21.62
CA ASN A 45 -2.95 -12.14 -22.21
C ASN A 45 -2.36 -13.55 -21.97
N GLN A 46 -1.17 -13.67 -21.38
CA GLN A 46 -0.49 -14.94 -21.09
C GLN A 46 -0.21 -15.18 -19.61
N ILE A 47 -0.67 -14.30 -18.72
CA ILE A 47 -0.38 -14.40 -17.28
C ILE A 47 -0.87 -15.71 -16.66
N GLN A 48 -1.91 -16.34 -17.22
CA GLN A 48 -2.41 -17.64 -16.76
C GLN A 48 -1.32 -18.74 -16.85
N LYS A 49 -0.38 -18.64 -17.79
CA LYS A 49 0.72 -19.61 -17.91
C LYS A 49 1.75 -19.50 -16.78
N LEU A 50 1.83 -18.33 -16.14
CA LEU A 50 2.72 -18.07 -15.01
C LEU A 50 2.15 -18.63 -13.70
N GLN A 51 0.84 -18.89 -13.68
CA GLN A 51 0.16 -19.46 -12.53
C GLN A 51 0.61 -20.91 -12.32
N ALA A 52 0.91 -21.28 -11.08
CA ALA A 52 1.23 -22.65 -10.73
C ALA A 52 -0.01 -23.54 -10.95
N SER A 53 0.17 -24.70 -11.58
CA SER A 53 -0.90 -25.68 -11.82
C SER A 53 -1.58 -26.16 -10.53
N SER A 54 -0.88 -26.11 -9.40
CA SER A 54 -1.39 -26.43 -8.07
C SER A 54 -2.22 -25.31 -7.42
N SER A 55 -2.26 -24.11 -8.02
CA SER A 55 -3.03 -22.99 -7.49
C SER A 55 -4.39 -22.91 -8.17
N HIS A 56 -5.46 -22.87 -7.38
CA HIS A 56 -6.83 -22.74 -7.88
C HIS A 56 -7.33 -21.29 -7.85
N ILE A 57 -6.41 -20.33 -7.99
CA ILE A 57 -6.72 -18.90 -7.93
C ILE A 57 -7.40 -18.48 -9.24
N GLN A 58 -8.45 -17.67 -9.14
CA GLN A 58 -9.11 -17.12 -10.33
C GLN A 58 -8.19 -16.15 -11.07
N LEU A 59 -8.36 -16.04 -12.39
CA LEU A 59 -7.47 -15.25 -13.24
C LEU A 59 -7.41 -13.77 -12.84
N ASP A 60 -8.55 -13.16 -12.52
CA ASP A 60 -8.62 -11.75 -12.10
C ASP A 60 -7.84 -11.50 -10.81
N HIS A 61 -7.95 -12.44 -9.86
CA HIS A 61 -7.19 -12.36 -8.61
C HIS A 61 -5.69 -12.61 -8.85
N TRP A 62 -5.34 -13.52 -9.76
CA TRP A 62 -3.96 -13.71 -10.18
C TRP A 62 -3.35 -12.46 -10.85
N GLN A 63 -4.13 -11.76 -11.66
CA GLN A 63 -3.76 -10.48 -12.24
C GLN A 63 -3.50 -9.42 -11.16
N SER A 64 -4.36 -9.34 -10.13
CA SER A 64 -4.15 -8.44 -8.98
C SER A 64 -2.87 -8.78 -8.22
N ILE A 65 -2.59 -10.07 -7.99
CA ILE A 65 -1.35 -10.53 -7.35
C ILE A 65 -0.13 -10.09 -8.16
N LEU A 66 -0.12 -10.34 -9.48
CA LEU A 66 1.00 -9.96 -10.34
C LEU A 66 1.20 -8.45 -10.39
N SER A 67 0.11 -7.68 -10.45
CA SER A 67 0.17 -6.22 -10.46
C SER A 67 0.76 -5.69 -9.15
N ALA A 68 0.31 -6.22 -8.01
CA ALA A 68 0.82 -5.88 -6.69
C ALA A 68 2.32 -6.17 -6.56
N VAL A 69 2.75 -7.35 -6.99
CA VAL A 69 4.14 -7.79 -6.85
C VAL A 69 5.07 -7.07 -7.83
N LEU A 70 4.72 -7.01 -9.11
CA LEU A 70 5.61 -6.52 -10.16
C LEU A 70 5.60 -4.99 -10.27
N LEU A 71 4.44 -4.36 -10.11
CA LEU A 71 4.30 -2.90 -10.23
C LEU A 71 4.41 -2.19 -8.88
N GLN A 72 4.50 -2.95 -7.77
CA GLN A 72 4.42 -2.41 -6.41
C GLN A 72 3.19 -1.52 -6.22
N SER A 73 2.08 -1.83 -6.90
CA SER A 73 0.82 -1.18 -6.61
C SER A 73 0.47 -1.53 -5.17
N ILE A 74 0.17 -0.53 -4.34
CA ILE A 74 -0.23 -0.75 -2.95
C ILE A 74 -1.65 -1.32 -3.00
N PRO A 75 -1.85 -2.61 -2.75
CA PRO A 75 -3.19 -3.12 -2.69
C PRO A 75 -3.57 -3.02 -1.22
N ASN A 76 -4.55 -2.18 -0.91
CA ASN A 76 -5.29 -2.31 0.35
C ASN A 76 -6.19 -3.57 0.32
N ASP A 77 -5.76 -4.62 -0.38
CA ASP A 77 -6.50 -5.85 -0.56
C ASP A 77 -6.04 -6.86 0.51
N PRO A 78 -6.89 -7.18 1.49
CA PRO A 78 -6.56 -8.15 2.53
C PRO A 78 -6.29 -9.54 1.97
N THR A 79 -6.73 -9.86 0.75
CA THR A 79 -6.47 -11.16 0.11
C THR A 79 -5.01 -11.36 -0.30
N LEU A 80 -4.23 -10.27 -0.39
CA LEU A 80 -2.80 -10.30 -0.70
C LEU A 80 -1.93 -10.39 0.55
N ALA A 81 -2.53 -10.45 1.74
CA ALA A 81 -1.79 -10.69 2.98
C ALA A 81 -1.03 -12.02 2.92
N GLY A 82 0.29 -11.95 3.14
CA GLY A 82 1.18 -13.12 3.09
C GLY A 82 1.76 -13.42 1.70
N VAL A 83 1.35 -12.71 0.64
CA VAL A 83 1.96 -12.84 -0.68
C VAL A 83 3.37 -12.25 -0.66
N GLU A 84 4.35 -13.05 -1.05
CA GLU A 84 5.75 -12.66 -1.21
C GLU A 84 6.32 -13.19 -2.52
N ALA A 85 7.33 -12.49 -3.05
CA ALA A 85 8.11 -12.93 -4.19
C ALA A 85 9.55 -13.17 -3.78
N VAL A 86 10.11 -14.29 -4.21
CA VAL A 86 11.48 -14.71 -3.93
C VAL A 86 12.17 -15.13 -5.20
N ALA A 87 13.50 -15.09 -5.21
CA ALA A 87 14.29 -15.48 -6.37
C ALA A 87 15.15 -16.71 -6.09
N ASN A 88 15.51 -17.41 -7.16
CA ASN A 88 16.52 -18.44 -7.19
C ASN A 88 17.35 -18.25 -8.46
N VAL A 89 18.69 -18.28 -8.35
CA VAL A 89 19.59 -18.06 -9.48
C VAL A 89 20.27 -19.37 -9.83
N SER A 90 20.23 -19.72 -11.11
CA SER A 90 20.98 -20.83 -11.72
C SER A 90 21.92 -20.27 -12.79
N PRO A 91 22.90 -21.07 -13.28
CA PRO A 91 23.88 -20.58 -14.25
C PRO A 91 23.31 -20.00 -15.54
N SER A 92 22.13 -20.47 -15.97
CA SER A 92 21.50 -20.06 -17.23
C SER A 92 20.20 -19.27 -17.04
N GLN A 93 19.61 -19.28 -15.85
CA GLN A 93 18.28 -18.71 -15.60
C GLN A 93 18.13 -18.18 -14.17
N LEU A 94 17.32 -17.14 -14.03
CA LEU A 94 16.83 -16.63 -12.77
C LEU A 94 15.34 -16.93 -12.66
N THR A 95 14.91 -17.57 -11.58
CA THR A 95 13.51 -17.93 -11.35
C THR A 95 12.92 -17.08 -10.24
N ILE A 96 11.90 -16.29 -10.55
CA ILE A 96 11.08 -15.57 -9.57
C ILE A 96 9.89 -16.45 -9.20
N THR A 97 9.75 -16.78 -7.93
CA THR A 97 8.61 -17.53 -7.40
C THR A 97 7.71 -16.60 -6.58
N ILE A 98 6.45 -16.52 -6.98
CA ILE A 98 5.41 -15.83 -6.20
C ILE A 98 4.71 -16.87 -5.34
N ARG A 99 4.69 -16.65 -4.03
CA ARG A 99 4.17 -17.60 -3.05
C ARG A 99 3.38 -16.89 -1.95
N ASN A 100 2.44 -17.60 -1.35
CA ASN A 100 1.72 -17.14 -0.17
C ASN A 100 2.29 -17.81 1.08
N LYS A 101 2.60 -17.02 2.10
CA LYS A 101 3.13 -17.49 3.38
C LYS A 101 2.18 -17.09 4.50
N ILE A 102 1.31 -18.03 4.89
CA ILE A 102 0.32 -17.85 5.96
C ILE A 102 0.58 -18.90 7.03
N SER A 103 0.73 -18.46 8.29
CA SER A 103 0.85 -19.33 9.46
C SER A 103 1.95 -20.41 9.33
N GLY A 104 3.08 -20.08 8.69
CA GLY A 104 4.22 -20.98 8.51
C GLY A 104 4.11 -21.93 7.31
N ILE A 105 2.97 -21.98 6.63
CA ILE A 105 2.78 -22.77 5.40
C ILE A 105 3.13 -21.89 4.20
N THR A 106 3.92 -22.43 3.27
CA THR A 106 4.29 -21.76 2.03
C THR A 106 3.58 -22.42 0.86
N GLN A 107 2.71 -21.70 0.16
CA GLN A 107 2.02 -22.15 -1.03
C GLN A 107 2.56 -21.42 -2.27
N ARG A 108 3.07 -22.16 -3.26
CA ARG A 108 3.49 -21.57 -4.53
C ARG A 108 2.27 -21.14 -5.35
N LEU A 109 2.22 -19.87 -5.74
CA LEU A 109 1.14 -19.29 -6.56
C LEU A 109 1.52 -19.23 -8.04
N GLY A 110 2.77 -18.94 -8.34
CA GLY A 110 3.25 -18.88 -9.73
C GLY A 110 4.76 -18.72 -9.83
N VAL A 111 5.25 -18.82 -11.06
CA VAL A 111 6.67 -18.78 -11.39
C VAL A 111 6.87 -17.95 -12.66
N ILE A 112 7.91 -17.12 -12.64
CA ILE A 112 8.39 -16.37 -13.80
C ILE A 112 9.86 -16.73 -13.97
N THR A 113 10.21 -17.30 -15.12
CA THR A 113 11.59 -17.66 -15.45
C THR A 113 12.17 -16.61 -16.38
N LEU A 114 13.36 -16.13 -16.03
CA LEU A 114 14.14 -15.17 -16.80
C LEU A 114 15.39 -15.89 -17.32
N ASP A 115 15.62 -15.79 -18.62
CA ASP A 115 16.77 -16.42 -19.27
C ASP A 115 17.96 -15.47 -19.22
N LYS A 116 19.16 -16.03 -19.03
CA LYS A 116 20.40 -15.25 -19.08
C LYS A 116 20.60 -14.72 -20.50
N ASP A 117 20.86 -13.42 -20.63
CA ASP A 117 21.06 -12.75 -21.92
C ASP A 117 22.29 -11.84 -21.85
N GLU A 118 23.46 -12.35 -22.25
CA GLU A 118 24.74 -11.64 -22.12
C GLU A 118 24.83 -10.38 -23.00
N ASP A 119 23.92 -10.21 -23.96
CA ASP A 119 23.84 -9.01 -24.81
C ASP A 119 23.03 -7.87 -24.15
N GLU A 120 22.29 -8.16 -23.08
CA GLU A 120 21.51 -7.16 -22.35
C GLU A 120 22.37 -6.38 -21.34
N ASP A 121 22.39 -5.05 -21.46
CA ASP A 121 23.13 -4.18 -20.55
C ASP A 121 22.38 -3.93 -19.23
N ILE A 122 23.07 -4.12 -18.11
CA ILE A 122 22.55 -3.78 -16.78
C ILE A 122 22.85 -2.31 -16.45
N GLN A 123 21.83 -1.47 -16.51
CA GLN A 123 21.95 -0.04 -16.22
C GLN A 123 21.78 0.31 -14.72
N LEU A 124 22.61 -0.29 -13.85
CA LEU A 124 22.49 -0.11 -12.38
C LEU A 124 22.57 1.36 -11.95
N TYR A 125 23.34 2.19 -12.64
CA TYR A 125 23.44 3.63 -12.35
C TYR A 125 22.07 4.31 -12.52
N ASP A 126 21.40 4.07 -13.64
CA ASP A 126 20.08 4.64 -13.92
C ASP A 126 19.03 4.07 -12.96
N TRP A 127 19.06 2.76 -12.70
CA TRP A 127 18.14 2.11 -11.77
C TRP A 127 18.24 2.70 -10.36
N THR A 128 19.46 2.95 -9.88
CA THR A 128 19.67 3.57 -8.57
C THR A 128 19.25 5.05 -8.58
N GLY A 129 19.51 5.78 -9.66
CA GLY A 129 18.99 7.14 -9.85
C GLY A 129 17.46 7.21 -9.77
N PHE A 130 16.75 6.31 -10.46
CA PHE A 130 15.29 6.21 -10.39
C PHE A 130 14.81 5.83 -8.99
N ALA A 131 15.48 4.90 -8.31
CA ALA A 131 15.13 4.50 -6.96
C ALA A 131 15.26 5.65 -5.95
N VAL A 132 16.34 6.44 -6.03
CA VAL A 132 16.56 7.62 -5.19
C VAL A 132 15.52 8.69 -5.49
N SER A 133 15.31 9.03 -6.76
CA SER A 133 14.29 10.03 -7.15
C SER A 133 12.89 9.65 -6.69
N ARG A 134 12.52 8.36 -6.79
CA ARG A 134 11.25 7.85 -6.27
C ARG A 134 11.17 7.93 -4.74
N ALA A 135 12.24 7.59 -4.03
CA ALA A 135 12.30 7.70 -2.58
C ALA A 135 12.13 9.15 -2.11
N ASP A 136 12.80 10.10 -2.78
CA ASP A 136 12.67 11.53 -2.50
C ASP A 136 11.23 12.01 -2.75
N GLY A 137 10.62 11.61 -3.88
CA GLY A 137 9.23 11.94 -4.19
C GLY A 137 8.25 11.41 -3.13
N LEU A 138 8.43 10.17 -2.69
CA LEU A 138 7.62 9.58 -1.62
C LEU A 138 7.84 10.28 -0.27
N ALA A 139 9.07 10.68 0.06
CA ALA A 139 9.37 11.42 1.28
C ALA A 139 8.67 12.80 1.29
N HIS A 140 8.65 13.50 0.15
CA HIS A 140 7.92 14.77 0.02
C HIS A 140 6.41 14.60 0.15
N GLN A 141 5.84 13.56 -0.46
CA GLN A 141 4.41 13.24 -0.34
C GLN A 141 4.05 12.91 1.12
N LEU A 142 4.88 12.11 1.80
CA LEU A 142 4.69 11.76 3.20
C LEU A 142 4.73 12.99 4.10
N ALA A 143 5.69 13.89 3.91
CA ALA A 143 5.77 15.14 4.66
C ALA A 143 4.52 16.02 4.44
N THR A 144 4.01 16.09 3.20
CA THR A 144 2.78 16.82 2.88
C THR A 144 1.58 16.23 3.60
N ILE A 145 1.40 14.90 3.53
CA ILE A 145 0.29 14.20 4.19
C ILE A 145 0.36 14.39 5.71
N GLN A 146 1.55 14.28 6.32
CA GLN A 146 1.73 14.52 7.74
C GLN A 146 1.33 15.94 8.16
N SER A 147 1.69 16.95 7.34
CA SER A 147 1.27 18.33 7.58
C SER A 147 -0.25 18.48 7.51
N THR A 148 -0.90 17.91 6.49
CA THR A 148 -2.37 17.96 6.35
C THR A 148 -3.07 17.25 7.50
N VAL A 149 -2.56 16.08 7.93
CA VAL A 149 -3.11 15.36 9.08
C VAL A 149 -3.00 16.19 10.36
N ALA A 150 -1.86 16.85 10.59
CA ALA A 150 -1.69 17.73 11.75
C ALA A 150 -2.65 18.93 11.73
N GLU A 151 -2.86 19.53 10.56
CA GLU A 151 -3.83 20.63 10.38
C GLU A 151 -5.28 20.18 10.63
N HIS A 152 -5.65 19.01 10.10
CA HIS A 152 -6.97 18.43 10.35
C HIS A 152 -7.18 18.08 11.82
N GLN A 153 -6.16 17.52 12.50
CA GLN A 153 -6.24 17.25 13.93
C GLN A 153 -6.45 18.53 14.73
N LYS A 154 -5.69 19.59 14.42
CA LYS A 154 -5.89 20.90 15.05
C LYS A 154 -7.30 21.45 14.85
N THR A 155 -7.83 21.31 13.64
CA THR A 155 -9.21 21.75 13.33
C THR A 155 -10.24 20.97 14.15
N ILE A 156 -10.05 19.65 14.31
CA ILE A 156 -10.91 18.81 15.15
C ILE A 156 -10.85 19.27 16.61
N ASP A 157 -9.66 19.55 17.12
CA ASP A 157 -9.47 20.00 18.51
C ASP A 157 -10.17 21.36 18.74
N ASP A 158 -9.99 22.32 17.82
CA ASP A 158 -10.63 23.64 17.89
C ASP A 158 -12.17 23.54 17.82
N LEU A 159 -12.71 22.70 16.93
CA LEU A 159 -14.15 22.49 16.81
C LEU A 159 -14.73 21.79 18.04
N THR A 160 -13.98 20.85 18.63
CA THR A 160 -14.38 20.17 19.86
C THR A 160 -14.45 21.16 21.03
N ALA A 161 -13.45 22.04 21.16
CA ALA A 161 -13.44 23.09 22.17
C ALA A 161 -14.63 24.07 22.01
N GLN A 162 -14.90 24.50 20.77
CA GLN A 162 -16.05 25.37 20.47
C GLN A 162 -17.39 24.69 20.80
N LEU A 163 -17.51 23.39 20.52
CA LEU A 163 -18.71 22.62 20.85
C LEU A 163 -18.92 22.55 22.38
N ASP A 164 -17.86 22.25 23.13
CA ASP A 164 -17.92 22.21 24.60
C ASP A 164 -18.35 23.55 25.20
N ASP A 165 -17.81 24.65 24.68
CA ASP A 165 -18.17 25.98 25.15
C ASP A 165 -19.61 26.35 24.79
N LEU A 166 -20.10 25.96 23.61
CA LEU A 166 -21.50 26.14 23.22
C LEU A 166 -22.44 25.32 24.11
N VAL A 167 -22.07 24.08 24.45
CA VAL A 167 -22.83 23.24 25.39
C VAL A 167 -22.90 23.88 26.78
N LYS A 168 -21.78 24.40 27.30
CA LYS A 168 -21.75 25.12 28.59
C LYS A 168 -22.62 26.37 28.55
N ALA A 169 -22.48 27.20 27.51
CA ALA A 169 -23.25 28.42 27.35
C ALA A 169 -24.76 28.14 27.27
N LYS A 170 -25.15 27.12 26.50
CA LYS A 170 -26.54 26.66 26.40
C LYS A 170 -27.08 26.22 27.77
N LYS A 171 -26.32 25.42 28.52
CA LYS A 171 -26.72 24.96 29.85
C LYS A 171 -26.91 26.14 30.81
N SER A 172 -25.95 27.07 30.86
CA SER A 172 -26.05 28.27 31.69
C SER A 172 -27.28 29.11 31.34
N HIS A 173 -27.57 29.27 30.05
CA HIS A 173 -28.75 30.01 29.59
C HIS A 173 -30.06 29.32 29.99
N GLN A 174 -30.13 27.99 29.87
CA GLN A 174 -31.27 27.21 30.33
C GLN A 174 -31.50 27.35 31.84
N ASP A 175 -30.44 27.28 32.64
CA ASP A 175 -30.52 27.46 34.10
C ASP A 175 -31.00 28.88 34.47
N GLU A 176 -30.51 29.91 33.77
CA GLU A 176 -30.96 31.28 33.96
C GLU A 176 -32.45 31.45 33.62
N MET A 177 -32.89 30.87 32.50
CA MET A 177 -34.28 30.90 32.05
C MET A 177 -35.20 30.21 33.06
N LEU A 178 -34.81 29.04 33.59
CA LEU A 178 -35.56 28.33 34.63
C LEU A 178 -35.67 29.15 35.91
N ARG A 179 -34.61 29.84 36.33
CA ARG A 179 -34.65 30.75 37.49
C ARG A 179 -35.62 31.91 37.28
N LYS A 180 -35.62 32.53 36.09
CA LYS A 180 -36.57 33.60 35.75
C LYS A 180 -38.01 33.09 35.76
N PHE A 181 -38.28 31.91 35.20
CA PHE A 181 -39.61 31.29 35.25
C PHE A 181 -40.07 31.01 36.69
N ALA A 182 -39.19 30.48 37.54
CA ALA A 182 -39.50 30.24 38.95
C ALA A 182 -39.85 31.54 39.70
N ALA A 183 -39.10 32.62 39.47
CA ALA A 183 -39.39 33.93 40.06
C ALA A 183 -40.75 34.49 39.60
N LEU A 184 -41.07 34.38 38.30
CA LEU A 184 -42.37 34.78 37.76
C LEU A 184 -43.53 33.95 38.35
N LEU A 185 -43.35 32.64 38.52
CA LEU A 185 -44.35 31.79 39.16
C LEU A 185 -44.58 32.19 40.62
N ASN A 186 -43.53 32.49 41.37
CA ASN A 186 -43.64 32.91 42.77
C ASN A 186 -44.32 34.28 42.92
N THR A 187 -43.98 35.25 42.07
CA THR A 187 -44.65 36.56 42.08
C THR A 187 -46.13 36.46 41.70
N LYS A 188 -46.49 35.61 40.73
CA LYS A 188 -47.89 35.30 40.42
C LYS A 188 -48.61 34.66 41.61
N LYS A 189 -48.01 33.68 42.29
CA LYS A 189 -48.59 33.03 43.48
C LYS A 189 -48.85 34.03 44.61
N LEU A 190 -47.92 34.94 44.87
CA LEU A 190 -48.08 36.01 45.87
C LEU A 190 -49.27 36.91 45.52
N LYS A 191 -49.36 37.38 44.27
CA LYS A 191 -50.47 38.24 43.81
C LYS A 191 -51.86 37.58 43.79
N ILE A 192 -51.95 36.25 43.84
CA ILE A 192 -53.23 35.52 43.92
C ILE A 192 -53.63 35.30 45.38
N ARG A 193 -52.67 35.38 46.29
CA ARG A 193 -52.88 35.16 47.73
C ARG A 193 -53.25 36.45 48.46
N ASP A 194 -52.74 37.59 47.99
CA ASP A 194 -53.17 38.93 48.38
C ASP A 194 -54.45 39.34 47.61
#